data_AF-A0A7L0SD31-F1
#
_entry.id   AF-A0A7L0SD31-F1
#
_cell.length_a   1.000
_cell.length_b   1.000
_cell.length_c   1.000
_cell.angle_alpha   90.00
_cell.angle_beta   90.00
_cell.angle_gamma   90.00
#
_symmetry.space_group_name_H-M   'P 1'
#
loop_
_entity.id
_entity.type
_entity.pdbx_description
1 polymer ?
#
loop_
_entity_poly.entity_id
_entity_poly.type
_entity_poly.pdbx_seq_one_letter_code
_entity_poly.pdbx_strand_id
1 'polypeptide(L)' 'PCVLGCEGVTSGRCCWEVEVTPKGSWAVGVARASLKRREEAPASPESELWSMGLCEGQFWALTSLER' A
#
# COMPACT_ATOMS: atom_id res chain seq x y z
N PRO A 1 0.95 10.59 4.28
CA PRO A 1 1.61 9.90 5.42
C PRO A 1 1.05 8.48 5.51
N CYS A 2 1.86 7.50 5.89
CA CYS A 2 1.47 6.09 5.90
C CYS A 2 1.80 5.44 7.24
N VAL A 3 0.99 4.47 7.66
CA VAL A 3 1.21 3.63 8.84
C VAL A 3 1.15 2.17 8.44
N LEU A 4 1.86 1.31 9.16
CA LEU A 4 1.85 -0.13 8.94
C LEU A 4 1.08 -0.81 10.08
N GLY A 5 0.51 -1.99 9.78
CA GLY A 5 0.03 -2.90 10.82
C GLY A 5 1.17 -3.34 11.73
N CYS A 6 0.82 -3.81 12.94
CA CYS A 6 1.81 -4.24 13.93
C CYS A 6 2.51 -5.55 13.53
N GLU A 7 1.78 -6.47 12.90
CA GLU A 7 2.28 -7.79 12.55
C GLU A 7 2.45 -7.95 11.04
N GLY A 8 3.55 -8.57 10.64
CA GLY A 8 3.81 -8.96 9.26
C GLY A 8 3.29 -10.37 8.95
N VAL A 9 3.01 -10.62 7.67
CA VAL A 9 2.59 -11.94 7.18
C VAL A 9 3.76 -12.60 6.47
N THR A 10 4.18 -13.79 6.92
CA THR A 10 5.29 -14.54 6.33
C THR A 10 4.85 -15.76 5.52
N SER A 11 3.62 -16.25 5.73
CA SER A 11 3.06 -17.41 5.03
C SER A 11 1.54 -17.49 5.20
N GLY A 12 0.86 -18.23 4.33
CA GLY A 12 -0.59 -18.47 4.44
C GLY A 12 -1.44 -17.42 3.72
N ARG A 13 -2.72 -17.34 4.11
CA ARG A 13 -3.68 -16.35 3.60
C ARG A 13 -4.15 -15.48 4.76
N CYS A 14 -4.06 -14.18 4.59
CA CYS A 14 -4.53 -13.20 5.57
C CYS A 14 -5.54 -12.27 4.90
N CYS A 15 -6.64 -12.00 5.60
CA CYS A 15 -7.68 -11.07 5.16
C CYS A 15 -7.87 -10.03 6.26
N TRP A 16 -8.11 -8.79 5.87
CA TRP A 16 -8.45 -7.70 6.78
C TRP A 16 -9.53 -6.83 6.14
N GLU A 17 -10.29 -6.14 6.99
CA GLU A 17 -11.35 -5.22 6.58
C GLU A 17 -11.03 -3.83 7.11
N VAL A 18 -11.32 -2.81 6.31
CA VAL A 18 -11.12 -1.41 6.69
C VAL A 18 -12.38 -0.65 6.35
N GLU A 19 -12.97 0.00 7.35
CA GLU A 19 -14.05 0.95 7.13
C GLU A 19 -13.46 2.28 6.63
N VAL A 20 -13.93 2.73 5.47
CA VAL A 20 -13.46 3.96 4.81
C VAL A 20 -14.62 4.92 4.61
N THR A 21 -14.30 6.21 4.66
CA THR A 21 -15.27 7.26 4.35
C THR A 21 -15.37 7.45 2.83
N PRO A 22 -16.59 7.71 2.29
CA PRO A 22 -16.76 8.10 0.88
C PRO A 22 -16.23 9.50 0.58
N LYS A 23 -15.87 10.29 1.61
CA LYS A 23 -15.31 11.63 1.47
C LYS A 23 -13.81 11.64 1.77
N GLY A 24 -13.04 12.30 0.92
CA GLY A 24 -11.60 12.47 1.10
C GLY A 24 -10.77 11.39 0.40
N SER A 25 -9.46 11.43 0.65
CA SER A 25 -8.50 10.52 0.02
C SER A 25 -8.00 9.48 1.03
N TRP A 26 -7.95 8.22 0.60
CA TRP A 26 -7.44 7.12 1.42
C TRP A 26 -6.74 6.09 0.54
N ALA A 27 -5.86 5.31 1.15
CA ALA A 27 -5.14 4.22 0.51
C ALA A 27 -5.01 3.07 1.50
N VAL A 28 -5.20 1.84 1.02
CA VAL A 28 -4.97 0.61 1.76
C VAL A 28 -4.16 -0.34 0.89
N GLY A 29 -3.40 -1.23 1.52
CA GLY A 29 -2.51 -2.12 0.78
C GLY A 29 -1.61 -2.96 1.67
N VAL A 30 -0.69 -3.63 1.00
CA VAL A 30 0.38 -4.43 1.60
C VAL A 30 1.72 -3.94 1.10
N ALA A 31 2.68 -3.88 2.00
CA ALA A 31 4.06 -3.56 1.70
C ALA A 31 4.96 -4.69 2.16
N ARG A 32 6.04 -4.95 1.43
CA ARG A 32 7.14 -5.78 1.94
C ARG A 32 7.78 -5.07 3.12
N ALA A 33 8.20 -5.83 4.14
CA ALA A 33 8.92 -5.28 5.29
C ALA A 33 10.24 -4.59 4.90
N SER A 34 10.82 -4.95 3.75
CA SER A 34 12.03 -4.34 3.18
C SER A 34 11.81 -2.96 2.55
N LEU A 35 10.56 -2.56 2.32
CA LEU A 35 10.23 -1.31 1.64
C LEU A 35 10.83 -0.13 2.40
N LYS A 36 11.75 0.60 1.77
CA LYS A 36 12.38 1.78 2.38
C LYS A 36 11.34 2.87 2.64
N ARG A 37 11.22 3.30 3.90
CA ARG A 37 10.40 4.45 4.30
C ARG A 37 11.07 5.73 3.80
N ARG A 38 10.63 6.19 2.64
CA ARG A 38 11.01 7.39 1.86
C ARG A 38 11.93 8.42 2.56
N GLU A 39 13.24 8.15 2.56
CA GLU A 39 14.32 9.18 2.53
C GLU A 39 15.40 8.83 1.49
N GLU A 40 15.53 7.56 1.07
CA GLU A 40 16.52 7.13 0.07
C GLU A 40 15.88 6.13 -0.92
N ALA A 41 15.58 6.57 -2.15
CA ALA A 41 15.22 5.67 -3.26
C ALA A 41 16.47 5.46 -4.15
N PRO A 42 16.66 4.27 -4.73
CA PRO A 42 15.77 3.79 -5.78
C PRO A 42 15.04 2.51 -5.40
N ALA A 43 13.77 2.43 -5.79
CA ALA A 43 12.95 1.24 -5.66
C ALA A 43 13.55 0.10 -6.50
N SER A 44 13.57 -1.11 -5.94
CA SER A 44 13.75 -2.31 -6.75
C SER A 44 12.60 -2.41 -7.78
N PRO A 45 12.83 -3.02 -8.95
CA PRO A 45 11.82 -3.16 -10.00
C PRO A 45 10.69 -4.12 -9.63
N GLU A 46 10.85 -4.93 -8.57
CA GLU A 46 9.76 -5.71 -8.01
C GLU A 46 8.88 -4.78 -7.15
N SER A 47 7.61 -4.63 -7.51
CA SER A 47 6.65 -3.80 -6.75
C SER A 47 6.62 -4.23 -5.28
N GLU A 48 7.35 -3.55 -4.39
CA GLU A 48 7.38 -3.87 -2.96
C GLU A 48 6.15 -3.33 -2.20
N LEU A 49 5.24 -2.68 -2.92
CA LEU A 49 4.00 -2.10 -2.44
C LEU A 49 2.87 -2.47 -3.40
N TRP A 50 1.78 -2.98 -2.86
CA TRP A 50 0.52 -3.17 -3.56
C TRP A 50 -0.55 -2.41 -2.80
N SER A 51 -1.19 -1.46 -3.45
CA SER A 51 -2.18 -0.62 -2.78
C SER A 51 -3.25 -0.17 -3.74
N MET A 52 -4.40 0.18 -3.18
CA MET A 52 -5.50 0.81 -3.89
C MET A 52 -6.15 1.86 -3.01
N GLY A 53 -6.94 2.74 -3.62
CA GLY A 53 -7.52 3.83 -2.86
C GLY A 53 -8.52 4.66 -3.63
N LEU A 54 -8.97 5.71 -2.96
CA LEU A 54 -9.77 6.79 -3.50
C LEU A 54 -8.95 8.07 -3.39
N CYS A 55 -8.87 8.82 -4.48
CA CYS A 55 -8.27 10.16 -4.48
C CYS A 55 -9.09 11.04 -5.43
N GLU A 56 -9.48 12.23 -4.99
CA GLU A 56 -10.28 13.17 -5.80
C GLU A 56 -11.54 12.53 -6.41
N GLY A 57 -12.18 11.61 -5.66
CA GLY A 57 -13.38 10.89 -6.12
C GLY A 57 -13.12 9.79 -7.16
N GLN A 58 -11.86 9.49 -7.46
CA GLN A 58 -11.46 8.44 -8.41
C GLN A 58 -10.76 7.27 -7.71
N PHE A 59 -11.19 6.06 -8.04
CA PHE A 59 -10.52 4.85 -7.58
C PHE A 59 -9.26 4.58 -8.39
N TRP A 60 -8.21 4.10 -7.72
CA TRP A 60 -6.96 3.73 -8.34
C TRP A 60 -6.40 2.45 -7.72
N ALA A 61 -5.56 1.74 -8.48
CA ALA A 61 -4.79 0.60 -8.02
C ALA A 61 -3.34 0.76 -8.49
N LEU A 62 -2.40 0.59 -7.56
CA LEU A 62 -0.97 0.52 -7.85
C LEU A 62 -0.66 -0.91 -8.25
N THR A 63 -0.69 -1.16 -9.57
CA THR A 63 -0.52 -2.48 -10.17
C THR A 63 0.89 -2.70 -10.72
N SER A 64 1.64 -1.63 -10.99
CA SER A 64 3.05 -1.67 -11.32
C SER A 64 3.71 -0.39 -10.81
N LEU A 65 4.86 -0.50 -10.15
CA LEU A 65 5.75 0.62 -9.90
C LEU A 65 6.71 0.77 -11.09
N GLU A 66 6.16 0.78 -12.29
CA GLU A 66 6.91 1.11 -13.50
C GLU A 66 7.03 2.62 -13.60
N ARG A 67 8.28 3.09 -13.69
CA ARG A 67 8.60 4.47 -14.02
C ARG A 67 8.58 4.64 -15.53
#